data_AF-A0AAX3X8Q6-F1
#
_entry.id   AF-A0AAX3X8Q6-F1
#
_cell.length_a   1.000
_cell.length_b   1.000
_cell.length_c   1.000
_cell.angle_alpha   90.00
_cell.angle_beta   90.00
_cell.angle_gamma   90.00
#
_symmetry.space_group_name_H-M   'P 1'
#
loop_
_entity.id
_entity.type
_entity.pdbx_description
1 polymer ?
#
loop_
_entity_poly.entity_id
_entity_poly.type
_entity_poly.pdbx_seq_one_letter_code
_entity_poly.pdbx_strand_id
1 'polypeptide(L)'
;MEEKPSYYSILTADVRYDERLKKYADCKVLFSEITALSNKYGYCTASNGYFARLYDRPKPTISRWINLLIKLGYLKSEMIYKENSKEIKERRLYPITTPINANNNRGINASVKGGINTDNNRGINASVKDNITSINTININSSSNKESSSDEQINAFTAYQMTGASLTGRQQPILVDYVERLGHELVIHAIEYMEDHTKRPNFSYLRTILNDYEDNHITTVEDAIKNEERFKEHRQKQKNKKNKKKSMFIDARTQDHSKSDEEAWEAFWNG
;
A
#
# COMPACT_ATOMS: atom_id res chain seq x y z
N MET A 1 -15.50 19.01 -4.12
CA MET A 1 -14.32 18.52 -4.88
C MET A 1 -14.45 17.00 -4.93
N GLU A 2 -14.60 16.41 -6.12
CA GLU A 2 -14.46 14.95 -6.25
C GLU A 2 -13.01 14.58 -5.92
N GLU A 3 -12.80 13.66 -4.98
CA GLU A 3 -11.47 13.11 -4.70
C GLU A 3 -10.90 12.59 -6.04
N LYS A 4 -9.75 13.14 -6.42
CA LYS A 4 -8.88 12.57 -7.47
C LYS A 4 -7.68 11.95 -6.76
N PRO A 5 -7.87 10.82 -6.08
CA PRO A 5 -6.75 10.22 -5.40
C PRO A 5 -5.68 9.85 -6.44
N SER A 6 -4.42 10.16 -6.14
CA SER A 6 -3.28 9.96 -7.04
C SER A 6 -2.86 8.49 -7.12
N TYR A 7 -3.82 7.56 -7.22
CA TYR A 7 -3.56 6.13 -7.33
C TYR A 7 -3.26 5.77 -8.79
N TYR A 8 -2.24 4.96 -9.01
CA TYR A 8 -2.03 4.33 -10.30
C TYR A 8 -3.15 3.32 -10.55
N SER A 9 -3.69 3.30 -11.77
CA SER A 9 -4.65 2.30 -12.22
C SER A 9 -3.94 1.08 -12.79
N ILE A 10 -4.51 -0.11 -12.56
CA ILE A 10 -3.98 -1.37 -13.07
C ILE A 10 -4.87 -1.85 -14.22
N LEU A 11 -4.28 -2.01 -15.40
CA LEU A 11 -4.93 -2.69 -16.51
C LEU A 11 -4.28 -4.07 -16.67
N THR A 12 -4.99 -5.13 -16.26
CA THR A 12 -4.48 -6.51 -16.35
C THR A 12 -4.26 -6.93 -17.80
N ALA A 13 -3.32 -7.86 -18.03
CA ALA A 13 -3.06 -8.40 -19.35
C ALA A 13 -4.32 -9.01 -19.98
N ASP A 14 -5.11 -9.74 -19.18
CA ASP A 14 -6.35 -10.36 -19.63
C ASP A 14 -7.32 -9.33 -20.20
N VAL A 15 -7.56 -8.21 -19.51
CA VAL A 15 -8.44 -7.15 -20.01
C VAL A 15 -7.80 -6.36 -21.16
N ARG A 16 -6.48 -6.12 -21.09
CA ARG A 16 -5.73 -5.39 -22.12
C ARG A 16 -5.80 -6.11 -23.46
N TYR A 17 -5.61 -7.43 -23.48
CA TYR A 17 -5.50 -8.22 -24.70
C TYR A 17 -6.79 -8.97 -25.08
N ASP A 18 -7.86 -8.92 -24.27
CA ASP A 18 -9.14 -9.52 -24.65
C ASP A 18 -9.69 -8.92 -25.96
N GLU A 19 -9.84 -9.78 -26.97
CA GLU A 19 -10.38 -9.45 -28.29
C GLU A 19 -11.85 -9.07 -28.22
N ARG A 20 -12.62 -9.62 -27.26
CA ARG A 20 -14.04 -9.31 -27.04
C ARG A 20 -14.24 -7.84 -26.64
N LEU A 21 -13.18 -7.22 -26.09
CA LEU A 21 -13.14 -5.81 -25.70
C LEU A 21 -12.45 -4.91 -26.72
N LYS A 22 -12.02 -5.42 -27.88
CA LYS A 22 -11.26 -4.65 -28.90
C LYS A 22 -11.98 -3.38 -29.38
N LYS A 23 -13.31 -3.43 -29.52
CA LYS A 23 -14.14 -2.28 -29.93
C LYS A 23 -14.51 -1.35 -28.77
N TYR A 24 -14.10 -1.68 -27.55
CA TYR A 24 -14.49 -0.98 -26.32
C TYR A 24 -13.24 -0.52 -25.54
N ALA A 25 -12.38 0.27 -26.18
CA ALA A 25 -11.15 0.78 -25.56
C ALA A 25 -11.43 1.54 -24.24
N ASP A 26 -12.42 2.43 -24.24
CA ASP A 26 -12.84 3.18 -23.04
C ASP A 26 -13.37 2.25 -21.93
N CYS A 27 -13.94 1.09 -22.27
CA CYS A 27 -14.36 0.09 -21.28
C CYS A 27 -13.16 -0.54 -20.58
N LYS A 28 -12.03 -0.73 -21.28
CA LYS A 28 -10.76 -1.17 -20.67
C LYS A 28 -10.21 -0.11 -19.71
N VAL A 29 -10.29 1.17 -20.10
CA VAL A 29 -9.89 2.28 -19.22
C VAL A 29 -10.81 2.36 -17.99
N LEU A 30 -12.12 2.22 -18.17
CA LEU A 30 -13.08 2.14 -17.06
C LEU A 30 -12.72 1.02 -16.07
N PHE A 31 -12.37 -0.18 -16.57
CA PHE A 31 -11.90 -1.26 -15.70
C PHE A 31 -10.68 -0.82 -14.88
N SER A 32 -9.67 -0.21 -15.52
CA SER A 32 -8.48 0.26 -14.80
C SER A 32 -8.81 1.29 -13.72
N GLU A 33 -9.78 2.18 -13.96
CA GLU A 33 -10.21 3.14 -12.94
C GLU A 33 -10.93 2.47 -11.78
N ILE A 34 -11.78 1.48 -12.08
CA ILE A 34 -12.42 0.66 -11.05
C ILE A 34 -11.35 -0.04 -10.19
N THR A 35 -10.24 -0.51 -10.78
CA THR A 35 -9.12 -1.06 -9.99
C THR A 35 -8.48 -0.02 -9.07
N ALA A 36 -8.19 1.19 -9.58
CA ALA A 36 -7.60 2.27 -8.78
C ALA A 36 -8.50 2.66 -7.59
N LEU A 37 -9.80 2.80 -7.83
CA LEU A 37 -10.79 3.14 -6.80
C LEU A 37 -11.03 2.00 -5.81
N SER A 38 -10.71 0.77 -6.20
CA SER A 38 -10.79 -0.40 -5.32
C SER A 38 -9.59 -0.55 -4.39
N ASN A 39 -8.50 0.19 -4.61
CA ASN A 39 -7.28 0.07 -3.80
C ASN A 39 -7.51 0.30 -2.30
N LYS A 40 -8.46 1.18 -1.93
CA LYS A 40 -8.70 1.54 -0.52
C LYS A 40 -9.41 0.45 0.29
N TYR A 41 -10.40 -0.22 -0.29
CA TYR A 41 -11.29 -1.15 0.43
C TYR A 41 -11.38 -2.54 -0.21
N GLY A 42 -10.62 -2.80 -1.28
CA GLY A 42 -10.78 -3.99 -2.12
C GLY A 42 -11.96 -3.93 -3.10
N TYR A 43 -12.76 -2.85 -3.07
CA TYR A 43 -13.90 -2.63 -3.95
C TYR A 43 -14.17 -1.16 -4.26
N CYS A 44 -14.79 -0.91 -5.39
CA CYS A 44 -15.18 0.41 -5.86
C CYS A 44 -16.65 0.69 -5.55
N THR A 45 -16.92 1.84 -4.91
CA THR A 45 -18.28 2.33 -4.59
C THR A 45 -18.76 3.43 -5.53
N ALA A 46 -17.95 3.84 -6.52
CA ALA A 46 -18.29 4.93 -7.41
C ALA A 46 -19.55 4.64 -8.24
N SER A 47 -20.39 5.67 -8.38
CA SER A 47 -21.65 5.60 -9.10
C SER A 47 -21.45 5.68 -10.62
N ASN A 48 -22.44 5.23 -11.40
CA ASN A 48 -22.41 5.42 -12.85
C ASN A 48 -22.39 6.93 -13.23
N GLY A 49 -22.90 7.81 -12.37
CA GLY A 49 -22.84 9.25 -12.57
C GLY A 49 -21.43 9.82 -12.45
N TYR A 50 -20.62 9.26 -11.54
CA TYR A 50 -19.21 9.62 -11.41
C TYR A 50 -18.43 9.29 -12.69
N PHE A 51 -18.49 8.03 -13.15
CA PHE A 51 -17.80 7.61 -14.37
C PHE A 51 -18.32 8.32 -15.63
N ALA A 52 -19.62 8.62 -15.68
CA ALA A 52 -20.22 9.36 -16.78
C ALA A 52 -19.60 10.75 -16.93
N ARG A 53 -19.39 11.46 -15.82
CA ARG A 53 -18.69 12.76 -15.81
C ARG A 53 -17.22 12.62 -16.14
N LEU A 54 -16.55 11.62 -15.57
CA LEU A 54 -15.11 11.41 -15.74
C LEU A 54 -14.72 11.14 -17.21
N TYR A 55 -15.52 10.32 -17.91
CA TYR A 55 -15.24 9.91 -19.28
C TYR A 55 -16.01 10.69 -20.35
N ASP A 56 -16.83 11.66 -19.95
CA ASP A 56 -17.79 12.33 -20.83
C ASP A 56 -18.64 11.33 -21.64
N ARG A 57 -19.22 10.36 -20.93
CA ARG A 57 -20.04 9.29 -21.52
C ARG A 57 -21.42 9.24 -20.87
N PRO A 58 -22.49 8.91 -21.63
CA PRO A 58 -23.81 8.74 -21.04
C PRO A 58 -23.84 7.64 -19.97
N LYS A 59 -24.59 7.85 -18.87
CA LYS A 59 -24.78 6.84 -17.80
C LYS A 59 -25.20 5.45 -18.35
N PRO A 60 -26.07 5.33 -19.38
CA PRO A 60 -26.40 4.04 -19.98
C PRO A 60 -25.19 3.32 -20.58
N THR A 61 -24.26 4.06 -21.19
CA THR A 61 -23.02 3.51 -21.76
C THR A 61 -22.12 2.94 -20.67
N ILE A 62 -21.93 3.68 -19.58
CA ILE A 62 -21.19 3.19 -18.40
C ILE A 62 -21.83 1.91 -17.85
N SER A 63 -23.17 1.90 -17.70
CA SER A 63 -23.89 0.72 -17.24
C SER A 63 -23.65 -0.49 -18.16
N ARG A 64 -23.69 -0.28 -19.47
CA ARG A 64 -23.42 -1.34 -20.47
C ARG A 64 -21.99 -1.87 -20.36
N TRP A 65 -20.99 -1.01 -20.15
CA TRP A 65 -19.61 -1.42 -19.98
C TRP A 65 -19.38 -2.20 -18.69
N ILE A 66 -19.94 -1.76 -17.57
CA ILE A 66 -19.86 -2.50 -16.30
C ILE A 66 -20.48 -3.90 -16.46
N ASN A 67 -21.67 -3.99 -17.06
CA ASN A 67 -22.32 -5.28 -17.32
C ASN A 67 -21.53 -6.17 -18.27
N LEU A 68 -20.86 -5.58 -19.27
CA LEU A 68 -19.96 -6.33 -20.15
C LEU A 68 -18.79 -6.92 -19.37
N LEU A 69 -18.11 -6.12 -18.54
CA LEU A 69 -17.00 -6.58 -17.71
C LEU A 69 -17.43 -7.67 -16.72
N ILE A 70 -18.63 -7.54 -16.12
CA ILE A 70 -19.20 -8.58 -15.25
C ILE A 70 -19.45 -9.87 -16.04
N LYS A 71 -20.08 -9.77 -17.21
CA LYS A 71 -20.38 -10.92 -18.08
C LYS A 71 -19.11 -11.66 -18.51
N LEU A 72 -18.01 -10.93 -18.72
CA LEU A 72 -16.72 -11.49 -19.12
C LEU A 72 -15.91 -12.03 -17.92
N GLY A 73 -16.41 -11.88 -16.69
CA GLY A 73 -15.77 -12.38 -15.47
C GLY A 73 -14.67 -11.48 -14.92
N TYR A 74 -14.58 -10.23 -15.37
CA TYR A 74 -13.58 -9.26 -14.90
C TYR A 74 -14.06 -8.46 -13.68
N LEU A 75 -15.36 -8.37 -13.45
CA LEU A 75 -15.95 -7.67 -12.31
C LEU A 75 -17.00 -8.54 -11.62
N LYS A 76 -17.10 -8.42 -10.30
CA LYS A 76 -18.27 -8.83 -9.52
C LYS A 76 -18.99 -7.58 -9.00
N SER A 77 -20.32 -7.59 -9.00
CA SER A 77 -21.14 -6.52 -8.41
C SER A 77 -21.95 -7.06 -7.26
N GLU A 78 -21.96 -6.34 -6.14
CA GLU A 78 -22.80 -6.62 -4.98
C GLU A 78 -23.60 -5.36 -4.61
N MET A 79 -24.87 -5.55 -4.26
CA MET A 79 -25.75 -4.48 -3.77
C MET A 79 -25.94 -4.66 -2.27
N ILE A 80 -25.64 -3.62 -1.51
CA ILE A 80 -25.86 -3.59 -0.07
C ILE A 80 -27.12 -2.78 0.18
N TYR A 81 -28.04 -3.34 0.96
CA TYR A 81 -29.30 -2.73 1.32
C TYR A 81 -29.23 -2.16 2.73
N LYS A 82 -30.04 -1.15 3.04
CA LYS A 82 -30.20 -0.68 4.41
C LYS A 82 -30.92 -1.74 5.24
N GLU A 83 -30.65 -1.78 6.54
CA GLU A 83 -31.31 -2.70 7.46
C GLU A 83 -32.83 -2.59 7.35
N ASN A 84 -33.50 -3.73 7.20
CA ASN A 84 -34.95 -3.86 7.11
C ASN A 84 -35.61 -3.05 5.97
N SER A 85 -34.90 -2.74 4.89
CA SER A 85 -35.50 -2.08 3.73
C SER A 85 -35.01 -2.64 2.39
N LYS A 86 -35.80 -2.41 1.32
CA LYS A 86 -35.39 -2.70 -0.07
C LYS A 86 -34.57 -1.55 -0.68
N GLU A 87 -34.19 -0.55 0.11
CA GLU A 87 -33.43 0.60 -0.36
C GLU A 87 -31.94 0.23 -0.45
N ILE A 88 -31.34 0.47 -1.61
CA ILE A 88 -29.91 0.22 -1.85
C ILE A 88 -29.12 1.28 -1.09
N LYS A 89 -28.34 0.84 -0.11
CA LYS A 89 -27.37 1.65 0.63
C LYS A 89 -26.18 2.00 -0.25
N GLU A 90 -25.58 1.00 -0.89
CA GLU A 90 -24.45 1.17 -1.79
C GLU A 90 -24.27 -0.01 -2.76
N ARG A 91 -23.56 0.24 -3.86
CA ARG A 91 -23.08 -0.80 -4.79
C ARG A 91 -21.58 -0.96 -4.62
N ARG A 92 -21.11 -2.19 -4.50
CA ARG A 92 -19.68 -2.54 -4.50
C ARG A 92 -19.32 -3.28 -5.78
N LEU A 93 -18.26 -2.82 -6.45
CA LEU A 93 -17.68 -3.48 -7.63
C LEU A 93 -16.30 -4.03 -7.26
N TYR A 94 -16.09 -5.33 -7.46
CA TYR A 94 -14.84 -6.02 -7.16
C TYR A 94 -14.13 -6.40 -8.46
N PRO A 95 -12.91 -5.89 -8.70
CA PRO A 95 -12.05 -6.36 -9.78
C PRO A 95 -11.61 -7.82 -9.59
N ILE A 96 -11.71 -8.62 -10.63
CA ILE A 96 -11.22 -10.00 -10.66
C ILE A 96 -9.98 -10.05 -11.55
N THR A 97 -8.82 -10.29 -10.95
CA THR A 97 -7.51 -10.32 -11.65
C THR A 97 -7.18 -11.68 -12.27
N THR A 98 -7.90 -12.73 -11.90
CA THR A 98 -7.89 -14.05 -12.55
C THR A 98 -9.32 -14.38 -12.98
N PRO A 99 -9.77 -13.94 -14.18
CA PRO A 99 -11.12 -14.26 -14.64
C PRO A 99 -11.26 -15.79 -14.68
N ILE A 100 -12.23 -16.33 -13.94
CA ILE A 100 -12.60 -17.73 -14.09
C ILE A 100 -13.10 -17.85 -15.53
N ASN A 101 -12.33 -18.55 -16.38
CA ASN A 101 -12.74 -18.82 -17.76
C ASN A 101 -14.11 -19.49 -17.72
N ALA A 102 -15.16 -18.73 -18.05
CA ALA A 102 -16.54 -19.21 -18.08
C ALA A 102 -16.76 -20.38 -19.07
N ASN A 103 -15.78 -20.66 -19.93
CA ASN A 103 -15.77 -21.79 -20.86
C ASN A 103 -15.08 -23.05 -20.32
N ASN A 104 -14.49 -23.03 -19.11
CA ASN A 104 -14.21 -24.27 -18.42
C ASN A 104 -15.53 -24.70 -17.77
N ASN A 105 -16.32 -25.48 -18.52
CA ASN A 105 -17.29 -26.42 -17.95
C ASN A 105 -16.55 -27.33 -16.96
N ARG A 106 -16.27 -26.84 -15.76
CA ARG A 106 -16.05 -27.68 -14.59
C ARG A 106 -17.41 -28.07 -14.04
N GLY A 107 -18.23 -28.61 -14.94
CA GLY A 107 -19.28 -29.53 -14.57
C GLY A 107 -18.59 -30.74 -13.97
N ILE A 108 -18.88 -31.00 -12.71
CA ILE A 108 -18.50 -32.20 -12.00
C ILE A 108 -19.12 -33.37 -12.76
N ASN A 109 -18.37 -33.96 -13.71
CA ASN A 109 -18.65 -35.32 -14.16
C ASN A 109 -17.87 -36.25 -13.23
N ALA A 110 -18.52 -36.62 -12.13
CA ALA A 110 -18.13 -37.80 -11.38
C ALA A 110 -18.19 -38.99 -12.35
N SER A 111 -17.11 -39.78 -12.38
CA SER A 111 -16.93 -40.99 -13.20
C SER A 111 -16.31 -40.81 -14.59
N VAL A 112 -14.99 -40.55 -14.63
CA VAL A 112 -14.10 -41.21 -15.61
C VAL A 112 -12.80 -41.58 -14.89
N LYS A 113 -12.61 -42.87 -14.58
CA LYS A 113 -11.28 -43.43 -14.30
C LYS A 113 -10.51 -43.47 -15.62
N GLY A 114 -9.40 -42.74 -15.71
CA GLY A 114 -8.46 -42.84 -16.84
C GLY A 114 -7.11 -42.26 -16.44
N GLY A 115 -6.09 -43.12 -16.39
CA GLY A 115 -4.74 -42.79 -15.91
C GLY A 115 -3.97 -41.85 -16.85
N ILE A 116 -3.00 -41.14 -16.27
CA ILE A 116 -2.02 -40.33 -17.00
C ILE A 116 -1.05 -41.29 -17.69
N ASN A 117 -1.05 -41.32 -19.03
CA ASN A 117 0.02 -41.92 -19.80
C ASN A 117 1.19 -40.92 -19.85
N THR A 118 2.22 -41.18 -19.05
CA THR A 118 3.54 -40.55 -19.17
C THR A 118 4.28 -41.20 -20.33
N ASP A 119 4.14 -40.67 -21.53
CA ASP A 119 5.09 -40.91 -22.63
C ASP A 119 4.81 -39.92 -23.75
N ASN A 120 5.59 -38.83 -23.79
CA ASN A 120 5.99 -38.15 -25.02
C ASN A 120 7.08 -37.13 -24.71
N ASN A 121 8.31 -37.65 -24.71
CA ASN A 121 9.56 -36.91 -24.80
C ASN A 121 9.63 -36.15 -26.14
N ARG A 122 9.48 -34.82 -26.13
CA ARG A 122 9.95 -33.95 -27.22
C ARG A 122 10.70 -32.75 -26.64
N GLY A 123 11.95 -32.62 -27.08
CA GLY A 123 12.99 -31.79 -26.50
C GLY A 123 12.68 -30.30 -26.45
N ILE A 124 13.08 -29.71 -25.32
CA ILE A 124 13.11 -28.28 -25.06
C ILE A 124 14.30 -27.71 -25.84
N ASN A 125 14.04 -26.97 -26.93
CA ASN A 125 15.05 -26.12 -27.55
C ASN A 125 15.24 -24.88 -26.67
N ALA A 126 16.41 -24.82 -26.01
CA ALA A 126 16.86 -23.69 -25.22
C ALA A 126 17.37 -22.56 -26.15
N SER A 127 16.48 -21.62 -26.51
CA SER A 127 16.86 -20.24 -26.87
C SER A 127 15.63 -19.34 -26.98
N VAL A 128 15.02 -18.97 -25.86
CA VAL A 128 14.19 -17.76 -25.79
C VAL A 128 14.65 -16.97 -24.57
N LYS A 129 15.46 -15.96 -24.86
CA LYS A 129 15.68 -14.83 -23.99
C LYS A 129 14.37 -14.02 -23.96
N ASP A 130 14.08 -13.42 -22.81
CA ASP A 130 13.00 -12.46 -22.52
C ASP A 130 11.64 -13.05 -22.09
N ASN A 131 11.37 -13.02 -20.78
CA ASN A 131 10.59 -11.96 -20.14
C ASN A 131 10.42 -12.32 -18.65
N ILE A 132 10.82 -11.42 -17.75
CA ILE A 132 10.61 -11.59 -16.31
C ILE A 132 9.12 -11.34 -16.02
N THR A 133 8.28 -12.36 -16.20
CA THR A 133 6.88 -12.38 -15.72
C THR A 133 6.82 -12.93 -14.29
N SER A 134 7.52 -12.27 -13.36
CA SER A 134 7.43 -12.59 -11.93
C SER A 134 7.17 -11.37 -11.04
N ILE A 135 6.74 -10.24 -11.60
CA ILE A 135 6.32 -9.06 -10.83
C ILE A 135 4.94 -8.60 -11.31
N ASN A 136 3.92 -9.43 -11.06
CA ASN A 136 2.53 -8.98 -10.88
C ASN A 136 1.60 -10.06 -10.31
N THR A 137 2.16 -11.04 -9.61
CA THR A 137 1.37 -11.85 -8.69
C THR A 137 1.16 -10.99 -7.45
N ILE A 138 0.00 -10.32 -7.37
CA ILE A 138 -0.60 -10.05 -6.06
C ILE A 138 -0.56 -11.39 -5.34
N ASN A 139 0.17 -11.41 -4.23
CA ASN A 139 0.44 -12.58 -3.42
C ASN A 139 -0.85 -13.34 -3.11
N ILE A 140 -1.18 -14.35 -3.93
CA ILE A 140 -2.10 -15.41 -3.56
C ILE A 140 -1.19 -16.48 -2.98
N ASN A 141 -0.97 -16.44 -1.67
CA ASN A 141 -0.46 -17.61 -0.98
C ASN A 141 -1.51 -18.73 -1.10
N SER A 142 -1.27 -19.55 -2.12
CA SER A 142 -1.18 -21.02 -2.10
C SER A 142 -2.15 -21.79 -1.20
N SER A 143 -2.81 -22.73 -1.85
CA SER A 143 -3.35 -23.94 -1.24
C SER A 143 -2.30 -24.61 -0.34
N SER A 144 -2.54 -24.64 0.97
CA SER A 144 -2.28 -25.80 1.81
C SER A 144 -3.15 -25.68 3.06
N ASN A 145 -3.86 -26.76 3.37
CA ASN A 145 -4.69 -26.87 4.56
C ASN A 145 -3.90 -26.47 5.82
N LYS A 146 -4.41 -25.48 6.56
CA LYS A 146 -4.50 -25.52 8.02
C LYS A 146 -5.57 -24.55 8.49
N GLU A 147 -6.34 -25.03 9.44
CA GLU A 147 -7.56 -24.44 9.98
C GLU A 147 -7.32 -23.09 10.67
N SER A 148 -8.42 -22.33 10.79
CA SER A 148 -8.72 -21.30 11.79
C SER A 148 -7.83 -20.05 11.87
N SER A 149 -8.37 -18.90 11.45
CA SER A 149 -8.98 -17.88 12.33
C SER A 149 -9.16 -16.58 11.53
N SER A 150 -10.31 -15.93 11.71
CA SER A 150 -10.66 -14.63 11.15
C SER A 150 -9.72 -13.54 11.68
N ASP A 151 -8.79 -13.07 10.85
CA ASP A 151 -8.21 -11.73 10.89
C ASP A 151 -7.63 -11.45 9.48
N GLU A 152 -8.17 -10.46 8.77
CA GLU A 152 -7.62 -10.00 7.50
C GLU A 152 -6.24 -9.37 7.78
N GLN A 153 -5.16 -10.16 7.73
CA GLN A 153 -3.81 -9.64 7.86
C GLN A 153 -3.55 -8.60 6.76
N ILE A 154 -3.51 -7.34 7.17
CA ILE A 154 -3.16 -6.20 6.30
C ILE A 154 -1.75 -6.47 5.75
N ASN A 155 -1.55 -6.35 4.44
CA ASN A 155 -0.23 -6.51 3.83
C ASN A 155 0.57 -5.19 3.87
N ALA A 156 1.90 -5.23 3.70
CA ALA A 156 2.77 -4.08 3.93
C ALA A 156 2.54 -2.96 2.90
N PHE A 157 2.10 -3.33 1.70
CA PHE A 157 1.70 -2.38 0.67
C PHE A 157 0.43 -1.63 1.08
N THR A 158 -0.57 -2.36 1.58
CA THR A 158 -1.82 -1.78 2.07
C THR A 158 -1.55 -0.89 3.28
N ALA A 159 -0.77 -1.34 4.26
CA ALA A 159 -0.37 -0.54 5.41
C ALA A 159 0.30 0.77 4.99
N TYR A 160 1.25 0.71 4.05
CA TYR A 160 1.93 1.90 3.54
C TYR A 160 0.98 2.85 2.80
N GLN A 161 0.06 2.32 2.00
CA GLN A 161 -0.94 3.14 1.29
C GLN A 161 -1.91 3.82 2.25
N MET A 162 -2.25 3.19 3.39
CA MET A 162 -3.13 3.73 4.40
C MET A 162 -2.55 4.99 5.09
N THR A 163 -1.21 5.13 5.14
CA THR A 163 -0.58 6.35 5.66
C THR A 163 -0.78 7.57 4.75
N GLY A 164 -1.39 7.41 3.57
CA GLY A 164 -1.59 8.45 2.57
C GLY A 164 -0.33 8.86 1.80
N ALA A 165 0.79 8.17 1.99
CA ALA A 165 2.02 8.42 1.25
C ALA A 165 1.98 7.76 -0.14
N SER A 166 2.54 8.45 -1.14
CA SER A 166 2.65 7.89 -2.49
C SER A 166 3.86 6.96 -2.59
N LEU A 167 3.60 5.68 -2.89
CA LEU A 167 4.64 4.70 -3.20
C LEU A 167 4.86 4.64 -4.72
N THR A 168 6.03 5.07 -5.18
CA THR A 168 6.36 5.05 -6.62
C THR A 168 6.69 3.63 -7.09
N GLY A 169 6.52 3.35 -8.39
CA GLY A 169 6.86 2.05 -8.97
C GLY A 169 8.33 1.64 -8.80
N ARG A 170 9.25 2.59 -8.57
CA ARG A 170 10.65 2.29 -8.23
C ARG A 170 10.85 1.88 -6.77
N GLN A 171 9.97 2.31 -5.88
CA GLN A 171 10.02 2.00 -4.44
C GLN A 171 9.32 0.69 -4.10
N GLN A 172 8.31 0.30 -4.88
CA GLN A 172 7.62 -0.98 -4.71
C GLN A 172 8.57 -2.20 -4.62
N PRO A 173 9.51 -2.43 -5.56
CA PRO A 173 10.41 -3.58 -5.46
C PRO A 173 11.33 -3.48 -4.24
N ILE A 174 11.69 -2.26 -3.81
CA ILE A 174 12.50 -2.05 -2.60
C ILE A 174 11.71 -2.46 -1.35
N LEU A 175 10.40 -2.12 -1.30
CA LEU A 175 9.54 -2.54 -0.21
C LEU A 175 9.34 -4.07 -0.18
N VAL A 176 9.17 -4.72 -1.34
CA VAL A 176 9.13 -6.18 -1.43
C VAL A 176 10.39 -6.79 -0.82
N ASP A 177 11.55 -6.28 -1.22
CA ASP A 177 12.85 -6.78 -0.76
C ASP A 177 13.02 -6.63 0.77
N TYR A 178 12.56 -5.53 1.37
CA TYR A 178 12.51 -5.43 2.84
C TYR A 178 11.57 -6.45 3.48
N VAL A 179 10.39 -6.69 2.89
CA VAL A 179 9.43 -7.68 3.42
C VAL A 179 10.00 -9.09 3.37
N GLU A 180 10.75 -9.43 2.32
CA GLU A 180 11.42 -10.73 2.19
C GLU A 180 12.56 -10.89 3.21
N ARG A 181 13.32 -9.82 3.49
CA ARG A 181 14.49 -9.86 4.38
C ARG A 181 14.15 -9.73 5.86
N LEU A 182 13.23 -8.84 6.22
CA LEU A 182 12.87 -8.51 7.61
C LEU A 182 11.59 -9.19 8.09
N GLY A 183 10.77 -9.69 7.17
CA GLY A 183 9.48 -10.26 7.48
C GLY A 183 8.36 -9.22 7.51
N HIS A 184 7.15 -9.71 7.23
CA HIS A 184 5.97 -8.88 6.99
C HIS A 184 5.54 -8.06 8.22
N GLU A 185 5.53 -8.66 9.40
CA GLU A 185 5.12 -8.02 10.66
C GLU A 185 6.04 -6.86 11.06
N LEU A 186 7.35 -7.05 10.90
CA LEU A 186 8.35 -6.04 11.27
C LEU A 186 8.28 -4.82 10.35
N VAL A 187 8.03 -5.04 9.05
CA VAL A 187 7.85 -3.95 8.09
C VAL A 187 6.55 -3.17 8.36
N ILE A 188 5.46 -3.85 8.73
CA ILE A 188 4.23 -3.16 9.18
C ILE A 188 4.52 -2.28 10.39
N HIS A 189 5.18 -2.84 11.41
CA HIS A 189 5.52 -2.08 12.61
C HIS A 189 6.36 -0.83 12.27
N ALA A 190 7.32 -0.94 11.35
CA ALA A 190 8.10 0.22 10.89
C ALA A 190 7.24 1.30 10.21
N ILE A 191 6.20 0.90 9.48
CA ILE A 191 5.26 1.81 8.82
C ILE A 191 4.40 2.54 9.85
N GLU A 192 3.86 1.81 10.82
CA GLU A 192 3.08 2.38 11.94
C GLU A 192 3.94 3.34 12.77
N TYR A 193 5.16 2.90 13.12
CA TYR A 193 6.12 3.75 13.82
C TYR A 193 6.47 5.01 13.04
N MET A 194 6.66 4.91 11.72
CA MET A 194 6.87 6.08 10.87
C MET A 194 5.69 7.05 10.99
N GLU A 195 4.46 6.57 10.82
CA GLU A 195 3.23 7.37 10.83
C GLU A 195 3.07 8.16 12.13
N ASP A 196 3.33 7.52 13.27
CA ASP A 196 3.25 8.16 14.59
C ASP A 196 4.31 9.26 14.81
N HIS A 197 5.45 9.17 14.13
CA HIS A 197 6.61 10.02 14.39
C HIS A 197 6.87 11.06 13.28
N THR A 198 5.99 11.18 12.28
CA THR A 198 6.09 12.20 11.24
C THR A 198 4.74 12.81 10.88
N LYS A 199 4.74 14.12 10.60
CA LYS A 199 3.55 14.79 10.04
C LYS A 199 3.29 14.45 8.58
N ARG A 200 4.31 13.97 7.86
CA ARG A 200 4.28 13.68 6.42
C ARG A 200 5.00 12.36 6.15
N PRO A 201 4.27 11.24 6.17
CA PRO A 201 4.82 9.94 5.86
C PRO A 201 5.43 9.92 4.46
N ASN A 202 6.60 9.31 4.32
CA ASN A 202 7.30 9.19 3.03
C ASN A 202 8.28 8.03 3.06
N PHE A 203 8.58 7.49 1.87
CA PHE A 203 9.35 6.26 1.75
C PHE A 203 10.80 6.43 2.19
N SER A 204 11.37 7.64 2.04
CA SER A 204 12.75 7.88 2.47
C SER A 204 12.89 7.73 3.98
N TYR A 205 11.89 8.17 4.75
CA TYR A 205 11.92 8.03 6.20
C TYR A 205 11.70 6.58 6.64
N LEU A 206 10.74 5.88 6.03
CA LEU A 206 10.57 4.44 6.23
C LEU A 206 11.87 3.67 5.95
N ARG A 207 12.54 3.98 4.82
CA ARG A 207 13.81 3.36 4.46
C ARG A 207 14.89 3.56 5.52
N THR A 208 14.96 4.74 6.14
CA THR A 208 15.89 5.00 7.24
C THR A 208 15.60 4.10 8.44
N ILE A 209 14.33 3.90 8.79
CA ILE A 209 13.93 3.03 9.90
C ILE A 209 14.28 1.57 9.59
N LEU A 210 13.93 1.08 8.40
CA LEU A 210 14.21 -0.31 8.00
C LEU A 210 15.71 -0.60 7.89
N ASN A 211 16.50 0.36 7.39
CA ASN A 211 17.97 0.24 7.40
C ASN A 211 18.53 0.17 8.82
N ASP A 212 18.02 1.00 9.74
CA ASP A 212 18.45 0.95 11.14
C ASP A 212 18.12 -0.42 11.78
N TYR A 213 16.99 -1.02 11.43
CA TYR A 213 16.67 -2.38 11.88
C TYR A 213 17.66 -3.41 11.35
N GLU A 214 18.04 -3.33 10.07
CA GLU A 214 19.03 -4.24 9.47
C GLU A 214 20.42 -4.07 10.09
N ASP A 215 20.86 -2.82 10.24
CA ASP A 215 22.15 -2.45 10.81
C ASP A 215 22.27 -2.92 12.28
N ASN A 216 21.17 -2.90 13.03
CA ASN A 216 21.09 -3.38 14.41
C ASN A 216 20.66 -4.86 14.53
N HIS A 217 20.54 -5.59 13.40
CA HIS A 217 20.13 -7.00 13.35
C HIS A 217 18.80 -7.31 14.06
N ILE A 218 17.84 -6.39 13.95
CA ILE A 218 16.50 -6.51 14.52
C ILE A 218 15.66 -7.41 13.63
N THR A 219 15.16 -8.51 14.19
CA THR A 219 14.38 -9.53 13.47
C THR A 219 12.98 -9.74 14.03
N THR A 220 12.65 -9.09 15.16
CA THR A 220 11.36 -9.21 15.83
C THR A 220 10.78 -7.84 16.14
N VAL A 221 9.45 -7.75 16.22
CA VAL A 221 8.75 -6.51 16.57
C VAL A 221 9.13 -6.05 17.99
N GLU A 222 9.31 -6.98 18.93
CA GLU A 222 9.72 -6.66 20.29
C GLU A 222 11.09 -5.97 20.35
N ASP A 223 12.02 -6.42 19.52
CA ASP A 223 13.36 -5.84 19.46
C ASP A 223 13.36 -4.46 18.79
N ALA A 224 12.48 -4.25 17.80
CA ALA A 224 12.24 -2.94 17.21
C ALA A 224 11.75 -1.92 18.25
N ILE A 225 10.75 -2.29 19.04
CA ILE A 225 10.20 -1.42 20.10
C ILE A 225 11.31 -1.03 21.09
N LYS A 226 12.12 -1.98 21.55
CA LYS A 226 13.23 -1.70 22.47
C LYS A 226 14.27 -0.76 21.84
N ASN A 227 14.58 -0.96 20.56
CA ASN A 227 15.54 -0.10 19.85
C ASN A 227 15.02 1.33 19.71
N GLU A 228 13.74 1.49 19.36
CA GLU A 228 13.09 2.78 19.23
C GLU A 228 13.02 3.55 20.55
N GLU A 229 12.71 2.86 21.65
CA GLU A 229 12.76 3.43 23.00
C GLU A 229 14.16 3.93 23.35
N ARG A 230 15.20 3.13 23.09
CA ARG A 230 16.60 3.55 23.28
C ARG A 230 16.93 4.79 22.46
N PHE A 231 16.47 4.84 21.21
CA PHE A 231 16.69 5.99 20.33
C PHE A 231 15.99 7.26 20.86
N LYS A 232 14.74 7.13 21.34
CA LYS A 232 13.98 8.22 21.99
C LYS A 232 14.72 8.75 23.22
N GLU A 233 15.19 7.87 24.10
CA GLU A 233 15.95 8.27 25.27
C GLU A 233 17.24 9.01 24.92
N HIS A 234 18.00 8.47 23.96
CA HIS A 234 19.26 9.08 23.53
C HIS A 234 19.03 10.49 22.94
N ARG A 235 17.97 10.65 22.13
CA ARG A 235 17.58 11.96 21.56
C ARG A 235 17.17 12.96 22.64
N GLN A 236 16.45 12.51 23.67
CA GLN A 236 16.04 13.36 24.80
C GLN A 236 17.26 13.79 25.64
N LYS A 237 18.19 12.88 25.92
CA LYS A 237 19.46 13.17 26.62
C LYS A 237 20.29 14.21 25.85
N GLN A 238 20.38 14.09 24.52
CA GLN A 238 21.07 15.09 23.69
C GLN A 238 20.38 16.46 23.68
N LYS A 239 19.04 16.49 23.60
CA LYS A 239 18.26 17.75 23.67
C LYS A 239 18.46 18.46 25.01
N ASN A 240 18.43 17.71 26.11
CA ASN A 240 18.69 18.24 27.45
C ASN A 240 20.12 18.78 27.59
N LYS A 241 21.12 18.08 27.05
CA LYS A 241 22.52 18.55 27.03
C LYS A 241 22.68 19.85 26.23
N LYS A 242 22.01 19.96 25.06
CA LYS A 242 22.02 21.17 24.24
C LYS A 242 21.34 22.35 24.94
N ASN A 243 20.20 22.11 25.61
CA ASN A 243 19.49 23.14 26.38
C ASN A 243 20.31 23.61 27.59
N LYS A 244 20.95 22.69 28.33
CA LYS A 244 21.85 23.03 29.44
C LYS A 244 23.08 23.83 28.99
N LYS A 245 23.65 23.48 27.83
CA LYS A 245 24.76 24.26 27.24
C LYS A 245 24.27 25.65 26.85
N LYS A 246 23.08 25.77 26.24
CA LYS A 246 22.49 27.06 25.88
C LYS A 246 22.18 27.93 27.10
N SER A 247 21.68 27.37 28.20
CA SER A 247 21.43 28.13 29.44
C SER A 247 22.73 28.61 30.07
N MET A 248 23.75 27.76 30.20
CA MET A 248 25.08 28.16 30.70
C MET A 248 25.72 29.31 29.89
N PHE A 249 25.55 29.33 28.57
CA PHE A 249 26.04 30.43 27.72
C PHE A 249 25.25 31.73 27.91
N ILE A 250 23.95 31.64 28.21
CA ILE A 250 23.12 32.82 28.53
C ILE A 250 23.52 33.37 29.91
N ASP A 251 23.63 32.50 30.92
CA ASP A 251 23.98 32.86 32.29
C ASP A 251 25.36 33.53 32.37
N ALA A 252 26.36 33.00 31.66
CA ALA A 252 27.70 33.59 31.57
C ALA A 252 27.68 35.00 30.91
N ARG A 253 26.88 35.19 29.86
CA ARG A 253 26.75 36.49 29.19
C ARG A 253 26.10 37.54 30.08
N THR A 254 25.11 37.15 30.89
CA THR A 254 24.48 38.04 31.88
C THR A 254 25.39 38.38 33.06
N GLN A 255 26.26 37.45 33.49
CA GLN A 255 27.23 37.71 34.57
C GLN A 255 28.34 38.68 34.16
N ASP A 256 28.82 38.63 32.92
CA ASP A 256 29.85 39.55 32.41
C ASP A 256 29.33 40.99 32.26
N HIS A 257 28.05 41.19 31.92
CA HIS A 257 27.47 42.53 31.77
C HIS A 257 27.08 43.13 33.13
N SER A 258 26.60 42.33 34.09
CA SER A 258 26.18 42.86 35.40
C SER A 258 27.35 43.35 36.26
N LYS A 259 28.49 42.65 36.24
CA LYS A 259 29.68 43.06 37.03
C LYS A 259 30.36 44.32 36.48
N SER A 260 30.47 44.43 35.15
CA SER A 260 31.09 45.60 34.53
C SER A 260 30.24 46.86 34.70
N ASP A 261 28.92 46.74 34.68
CA ASP A 261 28.02 47.88 34.78
C ASP A 261 27.84 48.35 36.24
N GLU A 262 27.82 47.44 37.22
CA GLU A 262 27.80 47.78 38.65
C GLU A 262 29.11 48.44 39.12
N GLU A 263 30.28 47.92 38.72
CA GLU A 263 31.58 48.53 39.05
C GLU A 263 31.76 49.91 38.41
N ALA A 264 31.24 50.11 37.19
CA ALA A 264 31.26 51.42 36.51
C ALA A 264 30.29 52.43 37.14
N TRP A 265 29.13 52.00 37.63
CA TRP A 265 28.16 52.85 38.33
C TRP A 265 28.65 53.29 39.71
N GLU A 266 29.24 52.38 40.49
CA GLU A 266 29.81 52.66 41.82
C GLU A 266 31.03 53.61 41.73
N ALA A 267 31.86 53.46 40.69
CA ALA A 267 33.00 54.36 40.44
C ALA A 267 32.58 55.78 40.01
N PHE A 268 31.43 55.94 39.38
CA PHE A 268 30.90 57.25 38.95
C PHE A 268 30.32 58.08 40.10
N TRP A 269 29.81 57.42 41.16
CA TRP A 269 29.19 58.11 42.30
C TRP A 269 30.11 58.32 43.51
N ASN A 270 31.17 57.50 43.65
CA ASN A 270 32.09 57.54 44.80
C ASN A 270 33.44 58.23 44.52
N GLY A 271 33.62 58.88 43.37
CA GLY A 271 34.82 59.64 42.98
C GLY A 271 34.56 61.13 42.82
#